data_AF-A0A7V9QKY7-F1
#
_entry.id   AF-A0A7V9QKY7-F1
#
_cell.length_a   1.000
_cell.length_b   1.000
_cell.length_c   1.000
_cell.angle_alpha   90.00
_cell.angle_beta   90.00
_cell.angle_gamma   90.00
#
_symmetry.space_group_name_H-M   'P 1'
#
loop_
_entity.id
_entity.type
_entity.pdbx_description
1 polymer ?
#
loop_
_entity_poly.entity_id
_entity_poly.type
_entity_poly.pdbx_seq_one_letter_code
_entity_poly.pdbx_strand_id
1 'polypeptide(L)'
;MKTVQIVDPILGVRAFSVTIPATWVYDGTVLRPHFGTSMVLRTSSPDGLTGLQIFPKYNWLATSDPSMQRFYQNVDVRKMGPMKADEYLRKYVLPEIRSQATVVGPEPMPQFHRLAENDARQNAEFATQSQRNGRRAPHVMSDAARYRIQYDFNGHPEDESIVVLSSVTDIPEANGTTRLSEATATGARAPRGQLDGRLQMLTAIANSIKVDPEWVQKQTQFALQNAQAQQRAILSNADSWRRRNQAVFEASMKNTAAKEKARHDGAVATADHMGDVQGMVDPSTGETGKVSNQFNYSYVDENGNVVHTNSATYNPNAELRGNWTQLQPLKP
;
A
#
# COMPACT_ATOMS: atom_id res chain seq x y z
N MET A 1 11.19 -20.01 -41.79
CA MET A 1 10.83 -19.27 -40.57
C MET A 1 9.32 -19.04 -40.57
N LYS A 2 8.68 -18.89 -39.41
CA LYS A 2 7.28 -18.46 -39.25
C LYS A 2 7.21 -17.39 -38.15
N THR A 3 6.27 -16.46 -38.28
CA THR A 3 5.99 -15.46 -37.23
C THR A 3 4.79 -15.92 -36.43
N VAL A 4 4.94 -16.02 -35.12
CA VAL A 4 3.86 -16.38 -34.20
C VAL A 4 3.43 -15.16 -33.41
N GLN A 5 2.13 -15.07 -33.13
CA GLN A 5 1.51 -13.96 -32.43
C GLN A 5 1.08 -14.43 -31.05
N ILE A 6 1.45 -13.70 -30.00
CA ILE A 6 1.06 -13.99 -28.63
C ILE A 6 -0.02 -12.96 -28.26
N VAL A 7 -1.22 -13.46 -27.97
CA VAL A 7 -2.37 -12.64 -27.62
C VAL A 7 -2.44 -12.48 -26.11
N ASP A 8 -2.76 -11.27 -25.68
CA ASP A 8 -3.07 -11.00 -24.31
C ASP A 8 -4.47 -11.54 -23.96
N PRO A 9 -4.61 -12.49 -23.02
CA PRO A 9 -5.91 -13.09 -22.72
C PRO A 9 -6.89 -12.12 -22.05
N ILE A 10 -6.41 -11.05 -21.42
CA ILE A 10 -7.25 -10.06 -20.73
C ILE A 10 -7.65 -8.94 -21.68
N LEU A 11 -6.70 -8.44 -22.48
CA LEU A 11 -6.96 -7.31 -23.39
C LEU A 11 -7.51 -7.74 -24.75
N GLY A 12 -7.45 -9.03 -25.09
CA GLY A 12 -7.96 -9.59 -26.34
C GLY A 12 -7.23 -9.09 -27.59
N VAL A 13 -6.05 -8.47 -27.41
CA VAL A 13 -5.22 -7.96 -28.51
C VAL A 13 -3.86 -8.65 -28.51
N ARG A 14 -3.19 -8.65 -29.66
CA ARG A 14 -1.82 -9.14 -29.75
C ARG A 14 -0.91 -8.34 -28.84
N ALA A 15 -0.20 -9.01 -27.94
CA ALA A 15 0.79 -8.39 -27.07
C ALA A 15 2.15 -8.24 -27.77
N PHE A 16 2.62 -9.33 -28.38
CA PHE A 16 3.88 -9.35 -29.09
C PHE A 16 3.90 -10.44 -30.16
N SER A 17 4.87 -10.34 -31.06
CA SER A 17 5.16 -11.34 -32.09
C SER A 17 6.60 -11.78 -32.03
N VAL A 18 6.89 -13.01 -32.44
CA VAL A 18 8.25 -13.55 -32.51
C VAL A 18 8.41 -14.41 -33.76
N THR A 19 9.59 -14.34 -34.39
CA THR A 19 9.92 -15.15 -35.56
C THR A 19 10.73 -16.37 -35.12
N ILE A 20 10.19 -17.57 -35.37
CA ILE A 20 10.80 -18.85 -35.00
C ILE A 20 10.99 -19.74 -36.24
N PRO A 21 11.83 -20.79 -36.17
CA PRO A 21 11.89 -21.78 -37.24
C PRO A 21 10.53 -22.45 -37.48
N ALA A 22 10.26 -22.84 -38.73
CA ALA A 22 8.91 -23.28 -39.13
C ALA A 22 8.43 -24.51 -38.34
N THR A 23 9.35 -25.43 -38.06
CA THR A 23 9.09 -26.68 -37.34
C THR A 23 9.04 -26.54 -35.83
N TRP A 24 9.43 -25.38 -35.29
CA TRP A 24 9.49 -25.19 -33.83
C TRP A 24 8.11 -25.05 -33.22
N VAL A 25 8.01 -25.53 -31.98
CA VAL A 25 6.83 -25.39 -31.12
C VAL A 25 7.00 -24.17 -30.21
N TYR A 26 5.89 -23.60 -29.76
CA TYR A 26 5.91 -22.44 -28.88
C TYR A 26 4.70 -22.43 -27.94
N ASP A 27 4.87 -21.76 -26.82
CA ASP A 27 3.83 -21.40 -25.86
C ASP A 27 4.19 -20.05 -25.26
N GLY A 28 3.21 -19.18 -25.06
CA GLY A 28 3.44 -17.83 -24.58
C GLY A 28 2.15 -17.13 -24.18
N THR A 29 2.25 -16.21 -23.22
CA THR A 29 1.13 -15.44 -22.71
C THR A 29 1.61 -14.14 -22.06
N VAL A 30 0.66 -13.35 -21.59
CA VAL A 30 0.91 -12.19 -20.74
C VAL A 30 0.40 -12.48 -19.34
N LEU A 31 1.31 -12.46 -18.36
CA LEU A 31 0.99 -12.57 -16.95
C LEU A 31 0.83 -11.19 -16.32
N ARG A 32 -0.12 -11.06 -15.40
CA ARG A 32 -0.37 -9.84 -14.63
C ARG A 32 -0.33 -10.16 -13.14
N PRO A 33 0.86 -10.24 -12.53
CA PRO A 33 0.95 -10.23 -11.07
C PRO A 33 0.35 -8.93 -10.50
N HIS A 34 0.15 -8.89 -9.18
CA HIS A 34 -0.41 -7.70 -8.51
C HIS A 34 0.37 -6.41 -8.84
N PHE A 35 1.68 -6.53 -9.09
CA PHE A 35 2.53 -5.43 -9.50
C PHE A 35 3.19 -5.70 -10.87
N GLY A 36 2.68 -5.04 -11.91
CA GLY A 36 3.24 -5.05 -13.26
C GLY A 36 2.67 -6.12 -14.19
N THR A 37 3.29 -6.24 -15.37
CA THR A 37 2.89 -7.17 -16.44
C THR A 37 4.11 -7.82 -17.04
N SER A 38 4.05 -9.14 -17.30
CA SER A 38 5.16 -9.94 -17.80
C SER A 38 4.77 -10.65 -19.08
N MET A 39 5.54 -10.45 -20.15
CA MET A 39 5.48 -11.31 -21.33
C MET A 39 6.28 -12.57 -21.04
N VAL A 40 5.69 -13.75 -21.28
CA VAL A 40 6.38 -15.03 -21.14
C VAL A 40 6.30 -15.81 -22.44
N LEU A 41 7.38 -16.52 -22.75
CA LEU A 41 7.50 -17.30 -23.97
C LEU A 41 8.39 -18.51 -23.70
N ARG A 42 8.02 -19.66 -24.25
CA ARG A 42 8.91 -20.79 -24.46
C ARG A 42 8.78 -21.23 -25.90
N THR A 43 9.90 -21.43 -26.58
CA THR A 43 9.93 -22.04 -27.90
C THR A 43 11.09 -23.00 -28.03
N SER A 44 10.88 -24.11 -28.72
CA SER A 44 11.89 -25.16 -28.86
C SER A 44 11.81 -25.87 -30.20
N SER A 45 12.90 -26.55 -30.54
CA SER A 45 12.95 -27.56 -31.59
C SER A 45 11.91 -28.67 -31.35
N PRO A 46 11.55 -29.44 -32.41
CA PRO A 46 10.60 -30.56 -32.28
C PRO A 46 10.98 -31.60 -31.24
N ASP A 47 12.29 -31.84 -31.05
CA ASP A 47 12.83 -32.74 -30.02
C ASP A 47 12.83 -32.13 -28.61
N GLY A 48 12.51 -30.83 -28.49
CA GLY A 48 12.48 -30.08 -27.25
C GLY A 48 13.84 -29.67 -26.71
N LEU A 49 14.97 -30.16 -27.23
CA LEU A 49 16.27 -29.98 -26.58
C LEU A 49 16.84 -28.57 -26.77
N THR A 50 16.77 -28.03 -27.99
CA THR A 50 17.22 -26.66 -28.26
C THR A 50 16.06 -25.68 -28.11
N GLY A 51 16.24 -24.59 -27.36
CA GLY A 51 15.13 -23.66 -27.14
C GLY A 51 15.49 -22.34 -26.48
N LEU A 52 14.51 -21.43 -26.49
CA LEU A 52 14.53 -20.14 -25.83
C LEU A 52 13.36 -20.05 -24.85
N GLN A 53 13.61 -19.51 -23.67
CA GLN A 53 12.60 -19.25 -22.65
C GLN A 53 12.75 -17.85 -22.08
N ILE A 54 11.66 -17.09 -22.04
CA ILE A 54 11.54 -15.81 -21.33
C ILE A 54 10.71 -16.05 -20.08
N PHE A 55 11.33 -15.83 -18.94
CA PHE A 55 10.70 -16.01 -17.64
C PHE A 55 9.82 -14.81 -17.27
N PRO A 56 8.84 -15.01 -16.37
CA PRO A 56 8.11 -13.89 -15.81
C PRO A 56 9.08 -12.86 -15.22
N LYS A 57 8.79 -11.57 -15.43
CA LYS A 57 9.51 -10.51 -14.75
C LYS A 57 9.20 -10.52 -13.26
N TYR A 58 10.19 -10.15 -12.47
CA TYR A 58 10.05 -9.94 -11.04
C TYR A 58 10.21 -8.46 -10.73
N ASN A 59 9.35 -7.92 -9.87
CA ASN A 59 9.34 -6.51 -9.52
C ASN A 59 9.52 -6.35 -8.01
N TRP A 60 10.29 -5.33 -7.64
CA TRP A 60 10.45 -4.91 -6.26
C TRP A 60 10.60 -3.40 -6.20
N LEU A 61 10.47 -2.83 -5.00
CA LEU A 61 10.66 -1.41 -4.80
C LEU A 61 11.34 -1.09 -3.49
N ALA A 62 11.92 0.10 -3.45
CA ALA A 62 12.34 0.78 -2.21
C ALA A 62 11.88 2.23 -2.29
N THR A 63 11.51 2.84 -1.18
CA THR A 63 11.21 4.27 -1.17
C THR A 63 11.77 4.94 0.08
N SER A 64 12.38 6.11 -0.11
CA SER A 64 12.84 6.97 0.98
C SER A 64 11.79 7.99 1.41
N ASP A 65 10.70 8.15 0.65
CA ASP A 65 9.63 9.07 1.01
C ASP A 65 8.72 8.44 2.09
N PRO A 66 8.58 9.04 3.29
CA PRO A 66 7.81 8.45 4.39
C PRO A 66 6.31 8.25 4.08
N SER A 67 5.73 9.10 3.22
CA SER A 67 4.32 8.96 2.82
C SER A 67 4.14 7.77 1.89
N MET A 68 5.07 7.58 0.95
CA MET A 68 5.06 6.44 0.04
C MET A 68 5.40 5.13 0.75
N GLN A 69 6.25 5.16 1.78
CA GLN A 69 6.49 3.98 2.63
C GLN A 69 5.18 3.45 3.22
N ARG A 70 4.34 4.34 3.79
CA ARG A 70 3.02 3.95 4.33
C ARG A 70 2.08 3.46 3.24
N PHE A 71 2.09 4.09 2.06
CA PHE A 71 1.28 3.65 0.93
C PHE A 71 1.63 2.22 0.49
N TYR A 72 2.91 1.93 0.30
CA TYR A 72 3.36 0.62 -0.21
C TYR A 72 3.35 -0.50 0.84
N GLN A 73 3.15 -0.22 2.13
CA GLN A 73 3.04 -1.25 3.17
C GLN A 73 1.99 -2.32 2.81
N ASN A 74 0.86 -1.91 2.23
CA ASN A 74 -0.27 -2.79 1.90
C ASN A 74 -0.30 -3.23 0.43
N VAL A 75 0.69 -2.85 -0.39
CA VAL A 75 0.77 -3.28 -1.78
C VAL A 75 1.54 -4.59 -1.85
N ASP A 76 1.02 -5.61 -2.53
CA ASP A 76 1.71 -6.90 -2.69
C ASP A 76 2.84 -6.81 -3.74
N VAL A 77 3.98 -6.28 -3.27
CA VAL A 77 5.24 -6.13 -3.99
C VAL A 77 6.38 -6.27 -2.99
N ARG A 78 7.52 -6.80 -3.41
CA ARG A 78 8.66 -6.96 -2.50
C ARG A 78 9.30 -5.61 -2.19
N LYS A 79 9.61 -5.37 -0.91
CA LYS A 79 10.26 -4.15 -0.44
C LYS A 79 11.72 -4.45 -0.16
N MET A 80 12.60 -4.10 -1.10
CA MET A 80 14.03 -4.33 -1.01
C MET A 80 14.79 -3.30 -1.84
N GLY A 81 16.05 -3.07 -1.49
CA GLY A 81 16.91 -2.15 -2.24
C GLY A 81 17.14 -2.59 -3.69
N PRO A 82 17.66 -1.70 -4.54
CA PRO A 82 18.08 -2.07 -5.89
C PRO A 82 19.15 -3.16 -5.81
N MET A 83 19.15 -4.05 -6.80
CA MET A 83 20.03 -5.21 -6.88
C MET A 83 20.63 -5.26 -8.27
N LYS A 84 21.92 -5.61 -8.36
CA LYS A 84 22.58 -5.82 -9.64
C LYS A 84 22.06 -7.08 -10.33
N ALA A 85 22.16 -7.13 -11.66
CA ALA A 85 21.68 -8.28 -12.44
C ALA A 85 22.38 -9.59 -12.03
N ASP A 86 23.68 -9.53 -11.75
CA ASP A 86 24.49 -10.67 -11.33
C ASP A 86 24.07 -11.21 -9.95
N GLU A 87 23.68 -10.32 -9.05
CA GLU A 87 23.23 -10.66 -7.72
C GLU A 87 21.84 -11.27 -7.79
N TYR A 88 20.93 -10.70 -8.59
CA TYR A 88 19.60 -11.22 -8.82
C TYR A 88 19.63 -12.63 -9.43
N LEU A 89 20.47 -12.84 -10.44
CA LEU A 89 20.65 -14.15 -11.08
C LEU A 89 21.06 -15.21 -10.06
N ARG A 90 22.06 -14.91 -9.23
CA ARG A 90 22.61 -15.87 -8.26
C ARG A 90 21.70 -16.13 -7.07
N LYS A 91 20.96 -15.12 -6.60
CA LYS A 91 20.11 -15.24 -5.41
C LYS A 91 18.72 -15.78 -5.70
N TYR A 92 18.16 -15.53 -6.89
CA TYR A 92 16.76 -15.87 -7.19
C TYR A 92 16.64 -16.78 -8.41
N VAL A 93 17.26 -16.43 -9.54
CA VAL A 93 17.05 -17.20 -10.78
C VAL A 93 17.61 -18.61 -10.67
N LEU A 94 18.88 -18.76 -10.29
CA LEU A 94 19.50 -20.08 -10.22
C LEU A 94 18.86 -20.97 -9.15
N PRO A 95 18.66 -20.53 -7.90
CA PRO A 95 18.10 -21.40 -6.87
C PRO A 95 16.63 -21.75 -7.09
N GLU A 96 15.82 -20.85 -7.67
CA GLU A 96 14.38 -21.09 -7.82
C GLU A 96 14.03 -21.79 -9.14
N ILE A 97 14.66 -21.38 -10.25
CA ILE A 97 14.27 -21.82 -11.60
C ILE A 97 15.19 -22.93 -12.13
N ARG A 98 16.41 -23.04 -11.59
CA ARG A 98 17.46 -23.97 -12.04
C ARG A 98 18.20 -24.60 -10.84
N SER A 99 17.46 -25.00 -9.82
CA SER A 99 18.00 -25.46 -8.53
C SER A 99 19.00 -26.62 -8.62
N GLN A 100 18.89 -27.46 -9.67
CA GLN A 100 19.76 -28.61 -9.92
C GLN A 100 20.91 -28.32 -10.88
N ALA A 101 21.08 -27.08 -11.33
CA ALA A 101 22.09 -26.73 -12.30
C ALA A 101 23.46 -26.47 -11.67
N THR A 102 24.50 -26.98 -12.31
CA THR A 102 25.89 -26.62 -12.05
C THR A 102 26.20 -25.30 -12.76
N VAL A 103 26.70 -24.33 -12.02
CA VAL A 103 27.13 -23.04 -12.58
C VAL A 103 28.53 -23.20 -13.18
N VAL A 104 28.65 -23.00 -14.48
CA VAL A 104 29.96 -22.99 -15.16
C VAL A 104 30.67 -21.65 -14.90
N GLY A 105 29.93 -20.55 -15.01
CA GLY A 105 30.45 -19.22 -14.67
C GLY A 105 29.80 -18.07 -15.44
N PRO A 106 30.21 -16.83 -15.14
CA PRO A 106 29.78 -15.65 -15.88
C PRO A 106 30.35 -15.65 -17.31
N GLU A 107 29.61 -15.07 -18.24
CA GLU A 107 30.01 -14.91 -19.63
C GLU A 107 30.03 -13.43 -20.05
N PRO A 108 30.95 -13.02 -20.94
CA PRO A 108 31.02 -11.64 -21.39
C PRO A 108 29.77 -11.25 -22.19
N MET A 109 29.25 -10.04 -21.96
CA MET A 109 28.16 -9.43 -22.73
C MET A 109 28.65 -8.20 -23.49
N PRO A 110 29.31 -8.35 -24.66
CA PRO A 110 29.81 -7.22 -25.43
C PRO A 110 28.73 -6.16 -25.74
N GLN A 111 27.48 -6.59 -25.90
CA GLN A 111 26.32 -5.73 -26.17
C GLN A 111 25.90 -4.82 -25.00
N PHE A 112 26.55 -4.91 -23.83
CA PHE A 112 26.20 -4.12 -22.64
C PHE A 112 26.23 -2.60 -22.90
N HIS A 113 27.14 -2.10 -23.74
CA HIS A 113 27.20 -0.68 -24.09
C HIS A 113 25.86 -0.13 -24.63
N ARG A 114 25.09 -0.95 -25.35
CA ARG A 114 23.77 -0.56 -25.88
C ARG A 114 22.72 -0.35 -24.79
N LEU A 115 22.88 -0.96 -23.61
CA LEU A 115 21.97 -0.71 -22.47
C LEU A 115 22.16 0.71 -21.96
N ALA A 116 23.40 1.13 -21.71
CA ALA A 116 23.71 2.48 -21.27
C ALA A 116 23.27 3.55 -22.29
N GLU A 117 23.44 3.30 -23.59
CA GLU A 117 22.94 4.18 -24.66
C GLU A 117 21.40 4.28 -24.67
N ASN A 118 20.71 3.14 -24.49
CA ASN A 118 19.25 3.13 -24.41
C ASN A 118 18.73 3.87 -23.18
N ASP A 119 19.37 3.67 -22.02
CA ASP A 119 19.05 4.39 -20.78
C ASP A 119 19.27 5.89 -20.96
N ALA A 120 20.38 6.31 -21.57
CA ALA A 120 20.67 7.71 -21.85
C ALA A 120 19.59 8.36 -22.74
N ARG A 121 19.17 7.66 -23.81
CA ARG A 121 18.07 8.13 -24.68
C ARG A 121 16.77 8.26 -23.90
N GLN A 122 16.40 7.23 -23.13
CA GLN A 122 15.17 7.24 -22.35
C GLN A 122 15.16 8.33 -21.27
N ASN A 123 16.30 8.55 -20.61
CA ASN A 123 16.47 9.61 -19.63
C ASN A 123 16.35 11.01 -20.26
N ALA A 124 16.86 11.21 -21.48
CA ALA A 124 16.69 12.47 -22.22
C ALA A 124 15.21 12.74 -22.59
N GLU A 125 14.47 11.70 -22.96
CA GLU A 125 13.04 11.78 -23.22
C GLU A 125 12.26 12.13 -21.94
N PHE A 126 12.55 11.47 -20.81
CA PHE A 126 11.95 11.80 -19.51
C PHE A 126 12.25 13.22 -19.05
N ALA A 127 13.49 13.69 -19.24
CA ALA A 127 13.87 15.06 -18.93
C ALA A 127 13.04 16.07 -19.73
N THR A 128 12.94 15.85 -21.05
CA THR A 128 12.15 16.70 -21.95
C THR A 128 10.67 16.73 -21.55
N GLN A 129 10.07 15.57 -21.27
CA GLN A 129 8.67 15.47 -20.89
C GLN A 129 8.39 16.13 -19.53
N SER A 130 9.30 15.96 -18.57
CA SER A 130 9.11 16.47 -17.21
C SER A 130 9.29 17.98 -17.12
N GLN A 131 10.19 18.56 -17.92
CA GLN A 131 10.31 20.02 -18.10
C GLN A 131 9.01 20.65 -18.57
N ARG A 132 8.31 20.05 -19.54
CA ARG A 132 7.02 20.55 -20.04
C ARG A 132 5.93 20.58 -18.95
N ASN A 133 6.04 19.69 -17.98
CA ASN A 133 5.05 19.52 -16.91
C ASN A 133 5.49 20.14 -15.57
N GLY A 134 6.64 20.81 -15.52
CA GLY A 134 7.19 21.41 -14.29
C GLY A 134 7.53 20.39 -13.19
N ARG A 135 7.86 19.15 -13.57
CA ARG A 135 8.15 18.05 -12.63
C ARG A 135 9.61 17.62 -12.71
N ARG A 136 10.10 16.99 -11.65
CA ARG A 136 11.41 16.31 -11.65
C ARG A 136 11.30 15.05 -12.51
N ALA A 137 12.31 14.80 -13.34
CA ALA A 137 12.30 13.68 -14.26
C ALA A 137 12.64 12.36 -13.55
N PRO A 138 11.94 11.26 -13.89
CA PRO A 138 12.40 9.92 -13.57
C PRO A 138 13.77 9.64 -14.19
N HIS A 139 14.53 8.75 -13.56
CA HIS A 139 15.84 8.33 -14.03
C HIS A 139 15.94 6.81 -14.06
N VAL A 140 16.18 6.23 -15.24
CA VAL A 140 16.35 4.79 -15.44
C VAL A 140 17.83 4.42 -15.51
N MET A 141 18.18 3.30 -14.89
CA MET A 141 19.49 2.66 -14.96
C MET A 141 19.29 1.16 -15.16
N SER A 142 19.93 0.59 -16.16
CA SER A 142 19.85 -0.84 -16.48
C SER A 142 21.19 -1.54 -16.26
N ASP A 143 21.12 -2.81 -15.90
CA ASP A 143 22.25 -3.71 -15.71
C ASP A 143 21.91 -5.10 -16.27
N ALA A 144 22.92 -5.87 -16.66
CA ALA A 144 22.73 -7.20 -17.20
C ALA A 144 23.86 -8.15 -16.82
N ALA A 145 23.51 -9.41 -16.61
CA ALA A 145 24.45 -10.47 -16.34
C ALA A 145 24.11 -11.70 -17.18
N ARG A 146 25.14 -12.38 -17.68
CA ARG A 146 25.00 -13.65 -18.37
C ARG A 146 25.82 -14.73 -17.70
N TYR A 147 25.23 -15.89 -17.50
CA TYR A 147 25.89 -17.06 -16.92
C TYR A 147 25.66 -18.28 -17.79
N ARG A 148 26.69 -19.12 -17.88
CA ARG A 148 26.58 -20.48 -18.41
C ARG A 148 26.27 -21.43 -17.27
N ILE A 149 25.27 -22.28 -17.47
CA ILE A 149 24.91 -23.36 -16.55
C ILE A 149 24.78 -24.69 -17.28
N GLN A 150 24.85 -25.77 -16.52
CA GLN A 150 24.71 -27.14 -16.99
C GLN A 150 23.75 -27.90 -16.09
N TYR A 151 22.85 -28.69 -16.67
CA TYR A 151 21.93 -29.54 -15.92
C TYR A 151 21.48 -30.73 -16.76
N ASP A 152 20.82 -31.67 -16.11
CA ASP A 152 20.07 -32.73 -16.77
C ASP A 152 18.66 -32.23 -17.07
N PHE A 153 18.28 -32.23 -18.35
CA PHE A 153 16.92 -31.93 -18.79
C PHE A 153 16.25 -33.20 -19.29
N ASN A 154 15.45 -33.84 -18.43
CA ASN A 154 14.73 -35.07 -18.75
C ASN A 154 15.65 -36.20 -19.25
N GLY A 155 16.81 -36.39 -18.61
CA GLY A 155 17.79 -37.40 -18.99
C GLY A 155 18.78 -36.96 -20.07
N HIS A 156 18.70 -35.70 -20.53
CA HIS A 156 19.62 -35.15 -21.52
C HIS A 156 20.55 -34.11 -20.89
N PRO A 157 21.88 -34.25 -21.04
CA PRO A 157 22.81 -33.24 -20.58
C PRO A 157 22.73 -31.99 -21.46
N GLU A 158 22.36 -30.86 -20.86
CA GLU A 158 22.17 -29.58 -21.56
C GLU A 158 23.16 -28.52 -21.07
N ASP A 159 23.52 -27.60 -21.97
CA ASP A 159 24.09 -26.30 -21.63
C ASP A 159 22.99 -25.23 -21.78
N GLU A 160 22.94 -24.28 -20.85
CA GLU A 160 22.07 -23.10 -20.97
C GLU A 160 22.83 -21.81 -20.67
N SER A 161 22.63 -20.81 -21.53
CA SER A 161 23.06 -19.44 -21.27
C SER A 161 21.86 -18.67 -20.75
N ILE A 162 21.94 -18.23 -19.49
CA ILE A 162 20.91 -17.41 -18.84
C ILE A 162 21.38 -15.98 -18.82
N VAL A 163 20.59 -15.10 -19.43
CA VAL A 163 20.76 -13.65 -19.37
C VAL A 163 19.70 -13.08 -18.42
N VAL A 164 20.13 -12.31 -17.43
CA VAL A 164 19.27 -11.44 -16.64
C VAL A 164 19.49 -10.01 -17.11
N LEU A 165 18.39 -9.33 -17.42
CA LEU A 165 18.33 -7.88 -17.56
C LEU A 165 17.58 -7.32 -16.34
N SER A 166 18.17 -6.36 -15.65
CA SER A 166 17.53 -5.63 -14.57
C SER A 166 17.52 -4.14 -14.84
N SER A 167 16.48 -3.44 -14.39
CA SER A 167 16.43 -1.99 -14.42
C SER A 167 15.95 -1.44 -13.09
N VAL A 168 16.39 -0.21 -12.80
CA VAL A 168 15.94 0.58 -11.66
C VAL A 168 15.50 1.93 -12.21
N THR A 169 14.26 2.30 -11.93
CA THR A 169 13.73 3.62 -12.22
C THR A 169 13.56 4.39 -10.92
N ASP A 170 14.35 5.44 -10.74
CA ASP A 170 14.21 6.41 -9.66
C ASP A 170 13.09 7.39 -10.04
N ILE A 171 12.01 7.36 -9.26
CA ILE A 171 10.86 8.26 -9.36
C ILE A 171 10.98 9.32 -8.27
N PRO A 172 11.18 10.60 -8.64
CA PRO A 172 11.20 11.69 -7.67
C PRO A 172 9.85 11.84 -6.97
N GLU A 173 9.87 11.83 -5.64
CA GLU A 173 8.72 12.13 -4.79
C GLU A 173 8.89 13.51 -4.12
N ALA A 174 7.88 13.94 -3.37
CA ALA A 174 7.93 15.22 -2.66
C ALA A 174 9.04 15.26 -1.60
N ASN A 175 9.18 14.20 -0.80
CA ASN A 175 10.13 14.13 0.32
C ASN A 175 11.11 12.96 0.18
N GLY A 176 11.37 12.51 -1.04
CA GLY A 176 12.28 11.40 -1.27
C GLY A 176 12.26 10.90 -2.71
N THR A 177 12.58 9.63 -2.86
CA THR A 177 12.60 8.92 -4.15
C THR A 177 12.01 7.53 -3.95
N THR A 178 11.08 7.15 -4.83
CA THR A 178 10.65 5.76 -4.99
C THR A 178 11.48 5.13 -6.08
N ARG A 179 12.17 4.03 -5.79
CA ARG A 179 12.91 3.22 -6.75
C ARG A 179 12.07 2.02 -7.12
N LEU A 180 11.62 1.95 -8.38
CA LEU A 180 10.98 0.77 -8.93
C LEU A 180 12.04 -0.06 -9.64
N SER A 181 12.13 -1.33 -9.28
CA SER A 181 13.10 -2.24 -9.88
C SER A 181 12.39 -3.42 -10.51
N GLU A 182 12.88 -3.83 -11.66
CA GLU A 182 12.43 -5.04 -12.34
C GLU A 182 13.61 -5.85 -12.84
N ALA A 183 13.44 -7.18 -12.90
CA ALA A 183 14.37 -8.06 -13.57
C ALA A 183 13.64 -9.13 -14.37
N THR A 184 14.19 -9.44 -15.55
CA THR A 184 13.69 -10.48 -16.44
C THR A 184 14.84 -11.42 -16.79
N ALA A 185 14.62 -12.72 -16.65
CA ALA A 185 15.56 -13.74 -17.10
C ALA A 185 15.15 -14.27 -18.48
N THR A 186 16.14 -14.56 -19.32
CA THR A 186 15.97 -15.27 -20.59
C THR A 186 16.98 -16.41 -20.64
N GLY A 187 16.51 -17.62 -20.88
CA GLY A 187 17.30 -18.83 -21.01
C GLY A 187 17.40 -19.28 -22.46
N ALA A 188 18.60 -19.57 -22.93
CA ALA A 188 18.88 -20.16 -24.24
C ALA A 188 19.59 -21.49 -24.02
N ARG A 189 18.95 -22.61 -24.39
CA ARG A 189 19.48 -23.96 -24.12
C ARG A 189 19.72 -24.76 -25.39
N ALA A 190 20.67 -25.69 -25.31
CA ALA A 190 20.92 -26.71 -26.31
C ALA A 190 21.71 -27.88 -25.68
N PRO A 191 21.74 -29.06 -26.33
CA PRO A 191 22.51 -30.19 -25.86
C PRO A 191 23.95 -29.80 -25.56
N ARG A 192 24.53 -30.43 -24.54
CA ARG A 192 25.88 -30.11 -24.06
C ARG A 192 26.89 -30.09 -25.20
N GLY A 193 27.68 -29.03 -25.26
CA GLY A 193 28.68 -28.77 -26.30
C GLY A 193 28.12 -28.20 -27.60
N GLN A 194 26.80 -28.04 -27.74
CA GLN A 194 26.19 -27.52 -28.98
C GLN A 194 25.68 -26.09 -28.85
N LEU A 195 25.54 -25.55 -27.63
CA LEU A 195 24.91 -24.25 -27.42
C LEU A 195 25.62 -23.12 -28.17
N ASP A 196 26.95 -23.08 -28.19
CA ASP A 196 27.69 -22.00 -28.85
C ASP A 196 27.42 -21.95 -30.37
N GLY A 197 27.28 -23.10 -31.02
CA GLY A 197 26.89 -23.20 -32.42
C GLY A 197 25.43 -22.81 -32.69
N ARG A 198 24.58 -22.76 -31.66
CA ARG A 198 23.15 -22.39 -31.75
C ARG A 198 22.86 -20.97 -31.27
N LEU A 199 23.78 -20.34 -30.53
CA LEU A 199 23.56 -19.02 -29.91
C LEU A 199 23.19 -17.95 -30.92
N GLN A 200 23.76 -17.95 -32.13
CA GLN A 200 23.41 -16.96 -33.15
C GLN A 200 21.93 -17.03 -33.53
N MET A 201 21.41 -18.23 -33.79
CA MET A 201 20.00 -18.46 -34.12
C MET A 201 19.10 -18.13 -32.92
N LEU A 202 19.45 -18.58 -31.71
CA LEU A 202 18.67 -18.31 -30.49
C LEU A 202 18.61 -16.80 -30.18
N THR A 203 19.73 -16.09 -30.38
CA THR A 203 19.79 -14.63 -30.24
C THR A 203 18.96 -13.94 -31.32
N ALA A 204 18.96 -14.44 -32.56
CA ALA A 204 18.12 -13.90 -33.63
C ALA A 204 16.62 -14.08 -33.32
N ILE A 205 16.21 -15.20 -32.72
CA ILE A 205 14.84 -15.41 -32.24
C ILE A 205 14.50 -14.37 -31.16
N ALA A 206 15.34 -14.21 -30.14
CA ALA A 206 15.13 -13.23 -29.07
C ALA A 206 15.01 -11.79 -29.61
N ASN A 207 15.89 -11.40 -30.55
CA ASN A 207 15.88 -10.07 -31.17
C ASN A 207 14.71 -9.86 -32.15
N SER A 208 14.01 -10.92 -32.56
CA SER A 208 12.84 -10.82 -33.43
C SER A 208 11.55 -10.47 -32.68
N ILE A 209 11.60 -10.41 -31.35
CA ILE A 209 10.45 -10.07 -30.52
C ILE A 209 10.04 -8.62 -30.79
N LYS A 210 8.79 -8.44 -31.23
CA LYS A 210 8.20 -7.13 -31.47
C LYS A 210 6.97 -6.98 -30.60
N VAL A 211 7.01 -6.04 -29.66
CA VAL A 211 5.85 -5.66 -28.85
C VAL A 211 4.89 -4.85 -29.72
N ASP A 212 3.60 -5.13 -29.61
CA ASP A 212 2.58 -4.42 -30.37
C ASP A 212 2.28 -3.04 -29.74
N PRO A 213 2.42 -1.93 -30.49
CA PRO A 213 2.08 -0.60 -29.98
C PRO A 213 0.62 -0.47 -29.51
N GLU A 214 -0.34 -1.16 -30.14
CA GLU A 214 -1.75 -1.14 -29.71
C GLU A 214 -1.88 -1.73 -28.30
N TRP A 215 -1.18 -2.84 -28.04
CA TRP A 215 -1.17 -3.46 -26.73
C TRP A 215 -0.53 -2.56 -25.68
N VAL A 216 0.58 -1.89 -26.00
CA VAL A 216 1.21 -0.92 -25.07
C VAL A 216 0.22 0.18 -24.69
N GLN A 217 -0.53 0.71 -25.65
CA GLN A 217 -1.55 1.73 -25.40
C GLN A 217 -2.69 1.19 -24.50
N LYS A 218 -3.28 0.04 -24.85
CA LYS A 218 -4.36 -0.56 -24.04
C LYS A 218 -3.89 -0.95 -22.64
N GLN A 219 -2.69 -1.50 -22.52
CA GLN A 219 -2.10 -1.85 -21.23
C GLN A 219 -1.84 -0.61 -20.37
N THR A 220 -1.39 0.50 -20.96
CA THR A 220 -1.20 1.77 -20.24
C THR A 220 -2.53 2.33 -19.74
N GLN A 221 -3.57 2.30 -20.59
CA GLN A 221 -4.92 2.72 -20.20
C GLN A 221 -5.50 1.83 -19.08
N PHE A 222 -5.36 0.51 -19.21
CA PHE A 222 -5.79 -0.46 -18.21
C PHE A 222 -5.08 -0.23 -16.86
N ALA A 223 -3.76 -0.03 -16.87
CA ALA A 223 -2.99 0.28 -15.67
C ALA A 223 -3.45 1.59 -15.00
N LEU A 224 -3.70 2.64 -15.80
CA LEU A 224 -4.19 3.92 -15.29
C LEU A 224 -5.58 3.79 -14.63
N GLN A 225 -6.50 3.06 -15.26
CA GLN A 225 -7.83 2.81 -14.71
C GLN A 225 -7.77 2.07 -13.38
N ASN A 226 -6.95 1.02 -13.29
CA ASN A 226 -6.76 0.26 -12.05
C ASN A 226 -6.12 1.10 -10.94
N ALA A 227 -5.10 1.89 -11.27
CA ALA A 227 -4.46 2.80 -10.31
C ALA A 227 -5.47 3.83 -9.78
N GLN A 228 -6.33 4.40 -10.63
CA GLN A 228 -7.39 5.31 -10.23
C GLN A 228 -8.43 4.64 -9.34
N ALA A 229 -8.86 3.41 -9.68
CA ALA A 229 -9.80 2.64 -8.86
C ALA A 229 -9.22 2.34 -7.48
N GLN A 230 -7.96 1.93 -7.41
CA GLN A 230 -7.24 1.69 -6.16
C GLN A 230 -7.09 2.97 -5.35
N GLN A 231 -6.74 4.10 -5.98
CA GLN A 231 -6.64 5.39 -5.30
C GLN A 231 -7.99 5.85 -4.74
N ARG A 232 -9.09 5.66 -5.49
CA ARG A 232 -10.45 5.93 -5.00
C ARG A 232 -10.81 5.06 -3.82
N ALA A 233 -10.48 3.76 -3.86
CA ALA A 233 -10.71 2.85 -2.75
C ALA A 233 -9.89 3.23 -1.50
N ILE A 234 -8.65 3.69 -1.67
CA ILE A 234 -7.81 4.18 -0.58
C ILE A 234 -8.39 5.47 0.01
N LEU A 235 -8.83 6.42 -0.82
CA LEU A 235 -9.45 7.66 -0.35
C LEU A 235 -10.78 7.40 0.38
N SER A 236 -11.65 6.53 -0.13
CA SER A 236 -12.90 6.16 0.55
C SER A 236 -12.63 5.42 1.86
N ASN A 237 -11.60 4.57 1.92
CA ASN A 237 -11.15 3.92 3.14
C ASN A 237 -10.55 4.92 4.14
N ALA A 238 -9.81 5.93 3.67
CA ALA A 238 -9.27 6.99 4.52
C ALA A 238 -10.39 7.89 5.07
N ASP A 239 -11.42 8.21 4.27
CA ASP A 239 -12.58 8.98 4.71
C ASP A 239 -13.45 8.22 5.71
N SER A 240 -13.61 6.91 5.54
CA SER A 240 -14.31 6.07 6.51
C SER A 240 -13.50 5.87 7.80
N TRP A 241 -12.16 5.84 7.72
CA TRP A 241 -11.28 5.83 8.89
C TRP A 241 -11.30 7.16 9.64
N ARG A 242 -11.22 8.30 8.93
CA ARG A 242 -11.34 9.64 9.51
C ARG A 242 -12.67 9.83 10.23
N ARG A 243 -13.78 9.45 9.60
CA ARG A 243 -15.12 9.50 10.22
C ARG A 243 -15.23 8.61 11.46
N ARG A 244 -14.69 7.39 11.42
CA ARG A 244 -14.66 6.49 12.59
C ARG A 244 -13.84 7.07 13.74
N ASN A 245 -12.65 7.57 13.46
CA ASN A 245 -11.79 8.16 14.50
C ASN A 245 -12.37 9.44 15.08
N GLN A 246 -12.99 10.29 14.27
CA GLN A 246 -13.69 11.46 14.76
C GLN A 246 -14.86 11.07 15.67
N ALA A 247 -15.67 10.08 15.29
CA ALA A 247 -16.76 9.58 16.14
C ALA A 247 -16.25 8.98 17.46
N VAL A 248 -15.12 8.25 17.44
CA VAL A 248 -14.48 7.72 18.64
C VAL A 248 -13.95 8.84 19.54
N PHE A 249 -13.32 9.86 18.96
CA PHE A 249 -12.83 11.03 19.71
C PHE A 249 -13.99 11.82 20.35
N GLU A 250 -15.06 12.08 19.59
CA GLU A 250 -16.26 12.76 20.10
C GLU A 250 -16.95 11.95 21.21
N ALA A 251 -17.05 10.62 21.07
CA ALA A 251 -17.57 9.73 22.11
C ALA A 251 -16.69 9.73 23.37
N SER A 252 -15.36 9.76 23.19
CA SER A 252 -14.40 9.87 24.30
C SER A 252 -14.51 11.19 25.05
N MET A 253 -14.67 12.31 24.32
CA MET A 253 -14.89 13.63 24.91
C MET A 253 -16.22 13.70 25.68
N LYS A 254 -17.31 13.14 25.14
CA LYS A 254 -18.60 13.05 25.84
C LYS A 254 -18.49 12.21 27.11
N ASN A 255 -17.81 11.07 27.06
CA ASN A 255 -17.63 10.20 28.22
C ASN A 255 -16.76 10.87 29.30
N THR A 256 -15.70 11.59 28.89
CA THR A 256 -14.86 12.35 29.82
C THR A 256 -15.63 13.49 30.47
N ALA A 257 -16.39 14.27 29.70
CA ALA A 257 -17.24 15.33 30.24
C ALA A 257 -18.31 14.79 31.21
N ALA A 258 -18.93 13.64 30.90
CA ALA A 258 -19.89 13.00 31.78
C ALA A 258 -19.24 12.50 33.09
N LYS A 259 -18.03 11.93 33.02
CA LYS A 259 -17.27 11.51 34.20
C LYS A 259 -16.83 12.68 35.06
N GLU A 260 -16.37 13.76 34.46
CA GLU A 260 -16.00 14.98 35.19
C GLU A 260 -17.22 15.66 35.82
N LYS A 261 -18.36 15.70 35.13
CA LYS A 261 -19.62 16.15 35.73
C LYS A 261 -20.02 15.27 36.92
N ALA A 262 -20.00 13.94 36.77
CA ALA A 262 -20.35 13.03 37.87
C ALA A 262 -19.39 13.15 39.07
N ARG A 263 -18.10 13.37 38.82
CA ARG A 263 -17.10 13.63 39.87
C ARG A 263 -17.33 14.96 40.56
N HIS A 264 -17.60 16.01 39.80
CA HIS A 264 -17.91 17.33 40.33
C HIS A 264 -19.18 17.31 41.19
N ASP A 265 -20.27 16.73 40.67
CA ASP A 265 -21.54 16.62 41.38
C ASP A 265 -21.39 15.76 42.65
N GLY A 266 -20.62 14.67 42.58
CA GLY A 266 -20.28 13.86 43.77
C GLY A 266 -19.42 14.60 44.79
N ALA A 267 -18.47 15.43 44.33
CA ALA A 267 -17.64 16.27 45.21
C ALA A 267 -18.45 17.37 45.88
N VAL A 268 -19.37 18.01 45.16
CA VAL A 268 -20.31 19.00 45.71
C VAL A 268 -21.23 18.35 46.74
N ALA A 269 -21.80 17.18 46.45
CA ALA A 269 -22.63 16.45 47.41
C ALA A 269 -21.84 16.06 48.68
N THR A 270 -20.58 15.66 48.53
CA THR A 270 -19.71 15.35 49.68
C THR A 270 -19.37 16.59 50.49
N ALA A 271 -19.06 17.71 49.84
CA ALA A 271 -18.77 18.99 50.50
C ALA A 271 -20.00 19.54 51.23
N ASP A 272 -21.19 19.42 50.65
CA ASP A 272 -22.45 19.82 51.29
C ASP A 272 -22.76 18.96 52.51
N HIS A 273 -22.52 17.64 52.41
CA HIS A 273 -22.66 16.73 53.55
C HIS A 273 -21.67 17.05 54.69
N MET A 274 -20.40 17.35 54.37
CA MET A 274 -19.40 17.75 55.37
C MET A 274 -19.68 19.13 55.98
N GLY A 275 -20.34 20.02 55.22
CA GLY A 275 -20.71 21.36 55.65
C GLY A 275 -22.05 21.45 56.39
N ASP A 276 -22.70 20.31 56.66
CA ASP A 276 -24.04 20.24 57.26
C ASP A 276 -25.10 21.09 56.52
N VAL A 277 -25.01 21.15 55.19
CA VAL A 277 -25.93 21.89 54.31
C VAL A 277 -26.55 21.00 53.23
N GLN A 278 -27.67 21.45 52.67
CA GLN A 278 -28.35 20.81 51.55
C GLN A 278 -28.94 21.87 50.60
N GLY A 279 -28.98 21.55 49.31
CA GLY A 279 -29.63 22.37 48.30
C GLY A 279 -31.16 22.31 48.40
N MET A 280 -31.80 23.47 48.37
CA MET A 280 -33.24 23.65 48.44
C MET A 280 -33.74 24.59 47.33
N VAL A 281 -35.00 24.45 46.97
CA VAL A 281 -35.70 25.32 46.01
C VAL A 281 -36.98 25.87 46.64
N ASP A 282 -37.26 27.15 46.40
CA ASP A 282 -38.57 27.73 46.65
C ASP A 282 -39.52 27.34 45.51
N PRO A 283 -40.59 26.56 45.77
CA PRO A 283 -41.50 26.10 44.72
C PRO A 283 -42.34 27.24 44.10
N SER A 284 -42.44 28.40 44.75
CA SER A 284 -43.25 29.53 44.29
C SER A 284 -42.50 30.45 43.32
N THR A 285 -41.19 30.61 43.50
CA THR A 285 -40.33 31.49 42.70
C THR A 285 -39.36 30.74 41.79
N GLY A 286 -39.05 29.47 42.12
CA GLY A 286 -38.03 28.67 41.45
C GLY A 286 -36.60 29.02 41.86
N GLU A 287 -36.40 29.93 42.82
CA GLU A 287 -35.06 30.28 43.32
C GLU A 287 -34.45 29.14 44.14
N THR A 288 -33.15 28.93 43.97
CA THR A 288 -32.40 27.85 44.64
C THR A 288 -31.36 28.39 45.61
N GLY A 289 -31.20 27.74 46.75
CA GLY A 289 -30.22 28.12 47.79
C GLY A 289 -29.74 26.92 48.60
N LYS A 290 -28.78 27.14 49.52
CA LYS A 290 -28.32 26.12 50.46
C LYS A 290 -28.78 26.47 51.87
N VAL A 291 -29.34 25.49 52.58
CA VAL A 291 -29.77 25.61 53.98
C VAL A 291 -29.16 24.48 54.80
N SER A 292 -29.17 24.59 56.12
CA SER A 292 -28.66 23.50 56.97
C SER A 292 -29.45 22.20 56.76
N ASN A 293 -28.75 21.07 56.72
CA ASN A 293 -29.33 19.73 56.63
C ASN A 293 -29.68 19.14 58.00
N GLN A 294 -29.42 19.85 59.10
CA GLN A 294 -29.72 19.43 60.48
C GLN A 294 -31.21 19.61 60.86
N PHE A 295 -32.00 20.22 59.98
CA PHE A 295 -33.41 20.51 60.19
C PHE A 295 -34.29 19.93 59.08
N ASN A 296 -35.42 19.32 59.48
CA ASN A 296 -36.34 18.64 58.56
C ASN A 296 -37.16 19.60 57.68
N TYR A 297 -37.40 20.82 58.15
CA TYR A 297 -38.22 21.81 57.47
C TYR A 297 -37.54 23.18 57.48
N SER A 298 -37.55 23.86 56.33
CA SER A 298 -37.06 25.24 56.18
C SER A 298 -38.08 26.08 55.42
N TYR A 299 -38.25 27.33 55.85
CA TYR A 299 -39.19 28.28 55.25
C TYR A 299 -38.47 29.58 54.93
N VAL A 300 -38.83 30.22 53.83
CA VAL A 300 -38.28 31.52 53.40
C VAL A 300 -39.40 32.56 53.27
N ASP A 301 -39.11 33.80 53.64
CA ASP A 301 -40.02 34.94 53.42
C ASP A 301 -39.66 35.76 52.17
N GLU A 302 -40.51 36.74 51.84
CA GLU A 302 -40.32 37.65 50.69
C GLU A 302 -39.04 38.50 50.76
N ASN A 303 -38.41 38.60 51.93
CA ASN A 303 -37.18 39.37 52.15
C ASN A 303 -35.91 38.48 52.17
N GLY A 304 -36.07 37.17 51.98
CA GLY A 304 -34.98 36.19 52.00
C GLY A 304 -34.56 35.74 53.40
N ASN A 305 -35.34 36.04 54.45
CA ASN A 305 -35.09 35.47 55.78
C ASN A 305 -35.48 33.99 55.79
N VAL A 306 -34.69 33.16 56.46
CA VAL A 306 -34.92 31.70 56.52
C VAL A 306 -35.14 31.26 57.97
N VAL A 307 -36.17 30.44 58.18
CA VAL A 307 -36.48 29.78 59.46
C VAL A 307 -36.35 28.27 59.31
N HIS A 308 -35.70 27.64 60.29
CA HIS A 308 -35.49 26.19 60.33
C HIS A 308 -36.22 25.55 61.51
N THR A 309 -36.79 24.37 61.30
CA THR A 309 -37.48 23.62 62.37
C THR A 309 -37.43 22.12 62.12
N ASN A 310 -37.55 21.34 63.19
CA ASN A 310 -37.75 19.89 63.13
C ASN A 310 -39.21 19.48 63.41
N SER A 311 -40.07 20.43 63.76
CA SER A 311 -41.46 20.16 64.09
C SER A 311 -42.32 20.16 62.83
N ALA A 312 -42.97 19.03 62.55
CA ALA A 312 -43.91 18.89 61.42
C ALA A 312 -45.20 19.73 61.58
N THR A 313 -45.47 20.22 62.79
CA THR A 313 -46.67 21.02 63.09
C THR A 313 -46.37 22.52 63.19
N TYR A 314 -45.10 22.92 63.07
CA TYR A 314 -44.74 24.33 63.10
C TYR A 314 -45.15 25.02 61.80
N ASN A 315 -45.85 26.15 61.92
CA ASN A 315 -46.26 26.96 60.77
C ASN A 315 -45.86 28.42 60.99
N PRO A 316 -44.82 28.91 60.31
CA PRO A 316 -44.34 30.29 60.50
C PRO A 316 -45.36 31.34 60.07
N ASN A 317 -46.31 31.03 59.18
CA ASN A 317 -47.39 31.96 58.83
C ASN A 317 -48.42 32.18 59.96
N ALA A 318 -48.44 31.30 60.96
CA ALA A 318 -49.31 31.44 62.13
C ALA A 318 -48.63 32.20 63.28
N GLU A 319 -47.29 32.16 63.34
CA GLU A 319 -46.51 32.64 64.48
C GLU A 319 -45.65 33.86 64.18
N LEU A 320 -45.28 34.09 62.91
CA LEU A 320 -44.43 35.19 62.47
C LEU A 320 -45.19 36.10 61.51
N ARG A 321 -44.77 37.37 61.43
CA ARG A 321 -45.31 38.32 60.45
C ARG A 321 -44.60 38.12 59.11
N GLY A 322 -45.37 38.06 58.02
CA GLY A 322 -44.89 37.86 56.66
C GLY A 322 -45.51 36.63 55.99
N ASN A 323 -45.24 36.44 54.70
CA ASN A 323 -45.61 35.23 53.95
C ASN A 323 -44.39 34.31 53.86
N TRP A 324 -44.50 33.13 54.45
CA TRP A 324 -43.45 32.13 54.53
C TRP A 324 -43.78 30.94 53.63
N THR A 325 -42.91 30.66 52.68
CA THR A 325 -43.01 29.51 51.77
C THR A 325 -42.09 28.40 52.23
N GLN A 326 -42.60 27.16 52.27
CA GLN A 326 -41.78 26.01 52.61
C GLN A 326 -40.86 25.64 51.45
N LEU A 327 -39.57 25.55 51.73
CA LEU A 327 -38.56 25.11 50.79
C LEU A 327 -38.63 23.59 50.57
N GLN A 328 -38.31 23.15 49.35
CA GLN A 328 -38.30 21.74 48.97
C GLN A 328 -36.88 21.28 48.60
N PRO A 329 -36.50 20.03 48.90
CA PRO A 329 -35.19 19.51 48.50
C PRO A 329 -35.01 19.56 46.99
N LEU A 330 -33.86 20.07 46.55
CA LEU A 330 -33.48 20.04 45.14
C LEU A 330 -33.23 18.58 44.73
N LYS A 331 -34.08 18.01 43.86
CA LYS A 331 -33.86 16.65 43.35
C LYS A 331 -32.55 16.58 42.54
N PRO A 332 -31.73 15.53 42.72
CA PRO A 332 -30.45 15.41 42.03
C PRO A 332 -30.59 15.25 40.51
#